data_AF-A0A2V9KL67-F1
#
_entry.id   AF-A0A2V9KL67-F1
#
_cell.length_a   1.000
_cell.length_b   1.000
_cell.length_c   1.000
_cell.angle_alpha   90.00
_cell.angle_beta   90.00
_cell.angle_gamma   90.00
#
_symmetry.space_group_name_H-M   'P 1'
#
loop_
_entity.id
_entity.type
_entity.pdbx_description
1 polymer ?
#
loop_
_entity_poly.entity_id
_entity_poly.type
_entity_poly.pdbx_seq_one_letter_code
_entity_poly.pdbx_strand_id
1 'polypeptide(L)'
;MPIKPAAGHSAHGISEPRQIGRHRASSWPSAPPNDVACGEARLAGGWHGSLLSKAAGWLDVSRYSGAALAGFLIVCAALPYANTLLNGFVYDDITQVTHDPYLHSFRHLREIFTTTVWSYVGVEGVTNYYRPMMTLGYLLCYQLFGPVAYEFHLVNVLLHAAVVCLVFAVTRRLFGDRTLAFVAAFIFALHPIHSESVAWIAAVTDLELTFFYLLAFWLYLGVRRPAAEPSKATR
;
A
#
# COMPACT_ATOMS: atom_id res chain seq x y z
N MET A 1 4.26 62.11 3.54
CA MET A 1 5.53 62.70 3.07
C MET A 1 6.36 61.61 2.43
N PRO A 2 6.64 61.70 1.13
CA PRO A 2 7.37 60.71 0.33
C PRO A 2 8.81 61.17 0.01
N ILE A 3 9.77 60.25 -0.10
CA ILE A 3 11.05 60.41 -0.80
C ILE A 3 11.80 59.06 -0.71
N LYS A 4 12.50 58.49 -1.69
CA LYS A 4 12.59 58.51 -3.17
C LYS A 4 13.67 57.44 -3.46
N PRO A 5 13.60 56.64 -4.53
CA PRO A 5 14.65 55.68 -4.87
C PRO A 5 15.83 56.37 -5.57
N ALA A 6 17.04 55.87 -5.34
CA ALA A 6 18.25 56.30 -6.05
C ALA A 6 18.48 55.45 -7.29
N ALA A 7 18.60 56.14 -8.42
CA ALA A 7 18.99 55.65 -9.74
C ALA A 7 20.51 55.74 -9.94
N GLY A 8 21.04 54.98 -10.90
CA GLY A 8 22.42 55.08 -11.40
C GLY A 8 22.79 53.82 -12.20
N HIS A 9 22.52 53.78 -13.51
CA HIS A 9 23.50 53.94 -14.61
C HIS A 9 24.65 52.90 -14.54
N SER A 10 25.02 52.14 -15.57
CA SER A 10 24.94 52.33 -17.04
C SER A 10 25.34 51.02 -17.74
N ALA A 11 24.85 50.86 -18.97
CA ALA A 11 25.19 49.78 -19.90
C ALA A 11 26.66 49.81 -20.32
N HIS A 12 27.28 48.63 -20.44
CA HIS A 12 28.44 48.40 -21.31
C HIS A 12 28.57 46.91 -21.68
N GLY A 13 28.72 46.66 -22.99
CA GLY A 13 29.59 45.60 -23.50
C GLY A 13 28.98 44.22 -23.69
N ILE A 14 28.27 44.03 -24.81
CA ILE A 14 28.10 42.71 -25.44
C ILE A 14 29.46 42.33 -26.04
N SER A 15 30.09 41.25 -25.56
CA SER A 15 31.28 40.66 -26.17
C SER A 15 30.95 39.27 -26.71
N GLU A 16 31.31 39.07 -27.98
CA GLU A 16 31.01 37.87 -28.79
C GLU A 16 31.70 36.60 -28.27
N PRO A 17 31.10 35.41 -28.46
CA PRO A 17 31.75 34.14 -28.20
C PRO A 17 32.84 33.85 -29.23
N ARG A 18 34.05 33.61 -28.72
CA ARG A 18 35.28 33.30 -29.45
C ARG A 18 35.14 31.98 -30.24
N GLN A 19 35.38 32.04 -31.55
CA GLN A 19 35.41 30.89 -32.46
C GLN A 19 36.53 29.91 -32.07
N ILE A 20 36.18 28.65 -31.79
CA ILE A 20 37.12 27.54 -31.63
C ILE A 20 37.26 26.83 -32.97
N GLY A 21 38.51 26.75 -33.43
CA GLY A 21 38.89 26.31 -34.77
C GLY A 21 38.54 24.85 -35.09
N ARG A 22 38.16 24.65 -36.36
CA ARG A 22 37.97 23.35 -37.00
C ARG A 22 39.31 22.60 -37.07
N HIS A 23 39.44 21.50 -36.32
CA HIS A 23 40.47 20.51 -36.57
C HIS A 23 39.98 19.45 -37.57
N ARG A 24 40.91 19.15 -38.47
CA ARG A 24 40.79 18.38 -39.72
C ARG A 24 40.55 16.89 -39.41
N ALA A 25 39.67 16.26 -40.17
CA ALA A 25 39.43 14.82 -40.14
C ALA A 25 40.72 14.06 -40.50
N SER A 26 41.19 13.20 -39.59
CA SER A 26 42.17 12.16 -39.86
C SER A 26 41.47 10.81 -39.86
N SER A 27 41.65 10.09 -40.97
CA SER A 27 41.17 8.74 -41.24
C SER A 27 41.71 7.74 -40.23
N TRP A 28 40.82 7.03 -39.53
CA TRP A 28 41.18 5.84 -38.76
C TRP A 28 41.16 4.60 -39.68
N PRO A 29 42.17 3.72 -39.60
CA PRO A 29 42.17 2.47 -40.36
C PRO A 29 41.10 1.48 -39.84
N SER A 30 40.53 0.73 -40.77
CA SER A 30 39.61 -0.39 -40.53
C SER A 30 40.25 -1.50 -39.68
N ALA A 31 39.40 -2.18 -38.92
CA ALA A 31 39.71 -3.23 -37.94
C ALA A 31 40.56 -4.40 -38.49
N PRO A 32 41.37 -5.06 -37.64
CA PRO A 32 41.90 -6.39 -37.94
C PRO A 32 40.82 -7.48 -37.74
N PRO A 33 40.81 -8.55 -38.55
CA PRO A 33 39.93 -9.70 -38.35
C PRO A 33 40.47 -10.57 -37.22
N ASN A 34 39.73 -10.67 -36.11
CA ASN A 34 39.99 -11.68 -35.10
C ASN A 34 38.97 -12.81 -35.25
N ASP A 35 39.26 -13.70 -36.20
CA ASP A 35 38.82 -15.08 -36.14
C ASP A 35 39.50 -15.75 -34.94
N VAL A 36 38.86 -15.65 -33.78
CA VAL A 36 39.13 -16.56 -32.66
C VAL A 36 37.86 -17.36 -32.46
N ALA A 37 37.84 -18.53 -33.08
CA ALA A 37 36.93 -19.61 -32.73
C ALA A 37 37.17 -19.96 -31.25
N CYS A 38 36.45 -19.29 -30.36
CA CYS A 38 36.37 -19.67 -28.96
C CYS A 38 35.41 -20.86 -28.92
N GLY A 39 35.99 -22.05 -28.81
CA GLY A 39 35.24 -23.30 -28.72
C GLY A 39 34.14 -23.17 -27.67
N GLU A 40 32.92 -23.54 -28.08
CA GLU A 40 31.80 -23.74 -27.18
C GLU A 40 32.21 -24.73 -26.09
N ALA A 41 32.61 -24.18 -24.94
CA ALA A 41 32.73 -24.91 -23.72
C ALA A 41 31.31 -25.36 -23.32
N ARG A 42 30.90 -26.53 -23.83
CA ARG A 42 29.83 -27.36 -23.25
C ARG A 42 30.24 -27.76 -21.85
N LEU A 43 30.09 -26.84 -20.89
CA LEU A 43 30.28 -27.13 -19.48
C LEU A 43 28.92 -27.23 -18.80
N ALA A 44 28.62 -28.46 -18.39
CA ALA A 44 27.74 -28.82 -17.29
C ALA A 44 26.26 -28.43 -17.42
N GLY A 45 25.57 -29.11 -18.34
CA GLY A 45 24.16 -29.43 -18.11
C GLY A 45 24.00 -30.39 -16.92
N GLY A 46 22.91 -30.25 -16.17
CA GLY A 46 22.31 -31.39 -15.49
C GLY A 46 21.49 -31.08 -14.24
N TRP A 47 22.12 -30.58 -13.18
CA TRP A 47 21.53 -30.71 -11.82
C TRP A 47 20.99 -29.39 -11.24
N HIS A 48 21.73 -28.28 -11.32
CA HIS A 48 21.28 -26.99 -10.78
C HIS A 48 20.12 -26.38 -11.60
N GLY A 49 20.16 -26.50 -12.93
CA GLY A 49 19.08 -26.00 -13.80
C GLY A 49 17.78 -26.79 -13.68
N SER A 50 17.83 -28.08 -13.35
CA SER A 50 16.66 -28.96 -13.18
C SER A 50 15.89 -28.68 -11.88
N LEU A 51 16.60 -28.44 -10.78
CA LEU A 51 15.96 -28.10 -9.50
C LEU A 51 15.37 -26.69 -9.51
N LEU A 52 16.07 -25.71 -10.09
CA LEU A 52 15.57 -24.35 -10.20
C LEU A 52 14.38 -24.24 -11.18
N SER A 53 14.41 -24.97 -12.31
CA SER A 53 13.26 -25.01 -13.23
C SER A 53 12.06 -25.77 -12.65
N LYS A 54 12.30 -26.84 -11.89
CA LYS A 54 11.24 -27.51 -11.13
C LYS A 54 10.67 -26.59 -10.06
N ALA A 55 11.48 -25.96 -9.22
CA ALA A 55 11.02 -25.00 -8.21
C ALA A 55 10.25 -23.81 -8.83
N ALA A 56 10.70 -23.29 -9.97
CA ALA A 56 9.99 -22.27 -10.73
C ALA A 56 8.61 -22.75 -11.21
N GLY A 57 8.47 -24.03 -11.58
CA GLY A 57 7.19 -24.63 -11.93
C GLY A 57 6.21 -24.75 -10.75
N TRP A 58 6.71 -24.87 -9.51
CA TRP A 58 5.87 -24.91 -8.30
C TRP A 58 5.43 -23.51 -7.87
N LEU A 59 6.21 -22.48 -8.21
CA LEU A 59 5.92 -21.06 -7.96
C LEU A 59 5.16 -20.38 -9.10
N ASP A 60 4.80 -21.13 -10.14
CA ASP A 60 4.00 -20.61 -11.26
C ASP A 60 2.54 -20.41 -10.84
N VAL A 61 2.30 -19.30 -10.14
CA VAL A 61 0.97 -18.94 -9.64
C VAL A 61 -0.02 -18.58 -10.76
N SER A 62 0.45 -18.48 -12.01
CA SER A 62 -0.41 -18.23 -13.17
C SER A 62 -1.40 -19.37 -13.42
N ARG A 63 -1.08 -20.58 -12.96
CA ARG A 63 -1.89 -21.80 -13.11
C ARG A 63 -3.13 -21.84 -12.22
N TYR A 64 -3.16 -21.05 -11.13
CA TYR A 64 -4.27 -21.04 -10.19
C TYR A 64 -5.30 -19.96 -10.52
N SER A 65 -6.56 -20.14 -10.11
CA SER A 65 -7.61 -19.13 -10.29
C SER A 65 -7.42 -17.94 -9.34
N GLY A 66 -8.02 -16.79 -9.66
CA GLY A 66 -7.88 -15.58 -8.84
C GLY A 66 -8.41 -15.81 -7.42
N ALA A 67 -9.54 -16.52 -7.33
CA ALA A 67 -10.17 -16.90 -6.09
C ALA A 67 -9.31 -17.88 -5.27
N ALA A 68 -8.65 -18.84 -5.91
CA ALA A 68 -7.77 -19.78 -5.20
C ALA A 68 -6.58 -19.07 -4.55
N LEU A 69 -5.94 -18.14 -5.27
CA LEU A 69 -4.86 -17.32 -4.73
C LEU A 69 -5.34 -16.41 -3.59
N ALA A 70 -6.48 -15.75 -3.76
CA ALA A 70 -7.07 -14.92 -2.72
C ALA A 70 -7.43 -15.74 -1.47
N GLY A 71 -8.03 -16.93 -1.64
CA GLY A 71 -8.33 -17.84 -0.54
C GLY A 71 -7.08 -18.28 0.22
N PHE A 72 -6.01 -18.62 -0.49
CA PHE A 72 -4.73 -18.92 0.14
C PHE A 72 -4.17 -17.72 0.93
N LEU A 73 -4.19 -16.54 0.34
CA LEU A 73 -3.73 -15.31 1.00
C LEU A 73 -4.55 -14.97 2.25
N ILE A 74 -5.87 -15.19 2.23
CA ILE A 74 -6.74 -15.02 3.41
C ILE A 74 -6.31 -15.97 4.54
N VAL A 75 -6.03 -17.24 4.23
CA VAL A 75 -5.54 -18.20 5.23
C VAL A 75 -4.19 -17.75 5.78
N CYS A 76 -3.26 -17.31 4.93
CA CYS A 76 -1.96 -16.79 5.38
C CYS A 76 -2.09 -15.52 6.23
N ALA A 77 -3.06 -14.65 5.94
CA ALA A 77 -3.32 -13.44 6.70
C ALA A 77 -3.97 -13.76 8.06
N ALA A 78 -4.85 -14.76 8.14
CA ALA A 78 -5.61 -15.06 9.35
C ALA A 78 -4.89 -15.99 10.33
N LEU A 79 -4.24 -17.04 9.81
CA LEU A 79 -3.68 -18.12 10.62
C LEU A 79 -2.65 -17.64 11.68
N PRO A 80 -1.71 -16.71 11.38
CA PRO A 80 -0.76 -16.22 12.38
C PRO A 80 -1.41 -15.52 13.58
N TYR A 81 -2.62 -15.00 13.39
CA TYR A 81 -3.37 -14.26 14.41
C TYR A 81 -4.52 -15.07 15.00
N ALA A 82 -4.66 -16.36 14.66
CA ALA A 82 -5.72 -17.19 15.22
C ALA A 82 -5.66 -17.30 16.76
N ASN A 83 -4.45 -17.18 17.34
CA ASN A 83 -4.25 -17.15 18.77
C ASN A 83 -4.81 -15.88 19.44
N THR A 84 -4.94 -14.77 18.72
CA THR A 84 -5.43 -13.51 19.29
C THR A 84 -6.93 -13.55 19.58
N LEU A 85 -7.68 -14.41 18.89
CA LEU A 85 -9.12 -14.56 19.07
C LEU A 85 -9.51 -14.95 20.51
N LEU A 86 -8.62 -15.64 21.22
CA LEU A 86 -8.87 -16.08 22.60
C LEU A 86 -8.36 -15.09 23.66
N ASN A 87 -7.78 -13.96 23.23
CA ASN A 87 -7.33 -12.92 24.14
C ASN A 87 -8.53 -12.11 24.66
N GLY A 88 -8.33 -11.48 25.83
CA GLY A 88 -9.28 -10.52 26.39
C GLY A 88 -8.96 -9.08 25.98
N PHE A 89 -9.83 -8.16 26.37
CA PHE A 89 -9.60 -6.72 26.22
C PHE A 89 -8.38 -6.27 27.04
N VAL A 90 -7.51 -5.46 26.44
CA VAL A 90 -6.30 -4.93 27.08
C VAL A 90 -6.11 -3.44 26.80
N TYR A 91 -5.44 -2.74 27.72
CA TYR A 91 -5.11 -1.31 27.56
C TYR A 91 -6.34 -0.45 27.17
N ASP A 92 -6.25 0.28 26.06
CA ASP A 92 -7.30 1.18 25.59
C ASP A 92 -8.57 0.46 25.17
N ASP A 93 -8.55 -0.85 24.93
CA ASP A 93 -9.77 -1.62 24.64
C ASP A 93 -10.77 -1.50 25.79
N ILE A 94 -10.27 -1.44 27.01
CA ILE A 94 -11.09 -1.33 28.22
C ILE A 94 -11.87 -0.01 28.20
N THR A 95 -11.22 1.11 27.90
CA THR A 95 -11.91 2.41 27.84
C THR A 95 -12.74 2.50 26.57
N GLN A 96 -12.17 2.23 25.40
CA GLN A 96 -12.82 2.45 24.10
C GLN A 96 -13.96 1.47 23.78
N VAL A 97 -13.97 0.27 24.39
CA VAL A 97 -15.00 -0.75 24.12
C VAL A 97 -15.86 -1.02 25.36
N THR A 98 -15.25 -1.34 26.50
CA THR A 98 -16.04 -1.82 27.65
C THR A 98 -16.72 -0.69 28.44
N HIS A 99 -16.10 0.50 28.48
CA HIS A 99 -16.63 1.64 29.24
C HIS A 99 -17.30 2.70 28.38
N ASP A 100 -17.17 2.66 27.06
CA ASP A 100 -17.73 3.67 26.18
C ASP A 100 -19.27 3.55 26.09
N PRO A 101 -20.03 4.50 26.65
CA PRO A 101 -21.49 4.44 26.65
C PRO A 101 -22.09 4.62 25.26
N TYR A 102 -21.34 5.17 24.29
CA TYR A 102 -21.82 5.39 22.94
C TYR A 102 -22.04 4.08 22.18
N LEU A 103 -21.41 2.98 22.60
CA LEU A 103 -21.55 1.67 21.95
C LEU A 103 -22.87 0.96 22.30
N HIS A 104 -23.59 1.42 23.33
CA HIS A 104 -24.78 0.74 23.82
C HIS A 104 -26.04 1.06 22.99
N SER A 105 -26.02 2.07 22.12
CA SER A 105 -27.19 2.41 21.30
C SER A 105 -26.85 3.29 20.09
N PHE A 106 -27.49 3.01 18.96
CA PHE A 106 -27.45 3.85 17.75
C PHE A 106 -27.94 5.29 17.96
N ARG A 107 -28.60 5.60 19.09
CA ARG A 107 -28.97 6.98 19.43
C ARG A 107 -27.73 7.90 19.57
N HIS A 108 -26.56 7.32 19.86
CA HIS A 108 -25.32 8.04 20.09
C HIS A 108 -24.51 8.34 18.81
N LEU A 109 -25.07 8.06 17.63
CA LEU A 109 -24.40 8.34 16.35
C LEU A 109 -24.00 9.81 16.21
N ARG A 110 -24.82 10.74 16.72
CA ARG A 110 -24.45 12.16 16.68
C ARG A 110 -23.17 12.41 17.47
N GLU A 111 -23.07 11.89 18.69
CA GLU A 111 -21.90 12.03 19.56
C GLU A 111 -20.65 11.40 18.94
N ILE A 112 -20.77 10.21 18.35
CA ILE A 112 -19.67 9.51 17.65
C ILE A 112 -19.07 10.38 16.53
N PHE A 113 -19.90 11.07 15.76
CA PHE A 113 -19.47 11.89 14.61
C PHE A 113 -19.20 13.37 14.95
N THR A 114 -19.42 13.80 16.20
CA THR A 114 -19.23 15.22 16.59
C THR A 114 -18.27 15.42 17.75
N THR A 115 -17.80 14.34 18.38
CA THR A 115 -16.92 14.41 19.54
C THR A 115 -15.67 13.56 19.37
N THR A 116 -14.74 13.69 20.32
CA THR A 116 -13.49 12.92 20.36
C THR A 116 -13.68 11.59 21.06
N VAL A 117 -12.72 10.67 20.87
CA VAL A 117 -12.80 9.25 21.31
C VAL A 117 -13.07 9.09 22.81
N TRP A 118 -12.59 10.01 23.64
CA TRP A 118 -12.77 9.95 25.10
C TRP A 118 -13.70 11.05 25.65
N SER A 119 -14.55 11.64 24.80
CA SER A 119 -15.41 12.75 25.19
C SER A 119 -16.37 12.41 26.35
N TYR A 120 -16.72 11.14 26.50
CA TYR A 120 -17.58 10.66 27.58
C TYR A 120 -16.90 10.61 28.97
N VAL A 121 -15.57 10.67 29.02
CA VAL A 121 -14.77 10.63 30.27
C VAL A 121 -14.73 12.00 30.97
N GLY A 122 -15.17 13.07 30.30
CA GLY A 122 -15.15 14.43 30.85
C GLY A 122 -13.75 15.07 30.79
N VAL A 123 -13.34 15.75 31.86
CA VAL A 123 -12.10 16.56 31.88
C VAL A 123 -10.85 15.71 31.68
N GLU A 124 -10.83 14.48 32.17
CA GLU A 124 -9.71 13.55 32.01
C GLU A 124 -9.60 13.00 30.57
N GLY A 125 -10.67 13.09 29.79
CA GLY A 125 -10.74 12.63 28.39
C GLY A 125 -10.47 13.73 27.36
N VAL A 126 -9.99 14.91 27.78
CA VAL A 126 -9.71 16.01 26.84
C VAL A 126 -8.56 15.63 25.92
N THR A 127 -8.89 15.38 24.65
CA THR A 127 -7.97 15.00 23.59
C THR A 127 -8.40 15.63 22.27
N ASN A 128 -7.51 15.66 21.28
CA ASN A 128 -7.82 15.99 19.89
C ASN A 128 -8.03 14.74 19.01
N TYR A 129 -8.08 13.54 19.58
CA TYR A 129 -8.29 12.30 18.83
C TYR A 129 -9.74 12.16 18.36
N TYR A 130 -9.94 12.41 17.07
CA TYR A 130 -11.20 12.21 16.36
C TYR A 130 -11.14 10.93 15.51
N ARG A 131 -11.86 9.88 15.93
CA ARG A 131 -11.86 8.55 15.28
C ARG A 131 -13.29 7.99 15.15
N PRO A 132 -14.19 8.67 14.43
CA PRO A 132 -15.60 8.29 14.36
C PRO A 132 -15.82 6.92 13.71
N MET A 133 -14.98 6.54 12.74
CA MET A 133 -15.09 5.27 12.03
C MET A 133 -14.78 4.08 12.94
N MET A 134 -13.72 4.20 13.76
CA MET A 134 -13.37 3.23 14.79
C MET A 134 -14.54 3.01 15.77
N THR A 135 -15.06 4.09 16.36
CA THR A 135 -16.17 3.99 17.33
C THR A 135 -17.45 3.48 16.66
N LEU A 136 -17.71 3.83 15.39
CA LEU A 136 -18.82 3.26 14.62
C LEU A 136 -18.62 1.75 14.40
N GLY A 137 -17.43 1.30 14.04
CA GLY A 137 -17.09 -0.11 13.90
C GLY A 137 -17.31 -0.88 15.20
N TYR A 138 -16.90 -0.31 16.33
CA TYR A 138 -17.18 -0.87 17.65
C TYR A 138 -18.65 -0.89 17.99
N LEU A 139 -19.40 0.17 17.68
CA LEU A 139 -20.85 0.21 17.91
C LEU A 139 -21.52 -0.93 17.14
N LEU A 140 -21.16 -1.12 15.87
CA LEU A 140 -21.73 -2.19 15.05
C LEU A 140 -21.38 -3.58 15.61
N CYS A 141 -20.11 -3.82 15.94
CA CYS A 141 -19.66 -5.09 16.52
C CYS A 141 -20.37 -5.38 17.85
N TYR A 142 -20.42 -4.38 18.74
CA TYR A 142 -21.08 -4.47 20.04
C TYR A 142 -22.57 -4.76 19.90
N GLN A 143 -23.28 -4.08 19.00
CA GLN A 143 -24.72 -4.26 18.83
C GLN A 143 -25.07 -5.62 18.21
N LEU A 144 -24.17 -6.20 17.41
CA LEU A 144 -24.39 -7.50 16.76
C LEU A 144 -24.04 -8.68 17.67
N PHE A 145 -22.94 -8.57 18.42
CA PHE A 145 -22.37 -9.72 19.15
C PHE A 145 -22.20 -9.49 20.66
N GLY A 146 -22.38 -8.26 21.13
CA GLY A 146 -22.16 -7.86 22.51
C GLY A 146 -20.68 -7.56 22.83
N PRO A 147 -20.36 -7.33 24.12
CA PRO A 147 -19.01 -6.99 24.58
C PRO A 147 -18.10 -8.22 24.69
N VAL A 148 -17.96 -9.02 23.63
CA VAL A 148 -17.14 -10.23 23.62
C VAL A 148 -15.85 -9.97 22.84
N ALA A 149 -14.70 -9.96 23.53
CA ALA A 149 -13.39 -9.64 22.92
C ALA A 149 -13.07 -10.45 21.67
N TYR A 150 -13.49 -11.73 21.64
CA TYR A 150 -13.35 -12.62 20.48
C TYR A 150 -13.81 -11.97 19.18
N GLU A 151 -14.96 -11.30 19.19
CA GLU A 151 -15.60 -10.76 17.99
C GLU A 151 -14.87 -9.52 17.48
N PHE A 152 -14.32 -8.71 18.38
CA PHE A 152 -13.49 -7.56 18.02
C PHE A 152 -12.15 -8.01 17.42
N HIS A 153 -11.50 -9.02 18.01
CA HIS A 153 -10.31 -9.62 17.40
C HIS A 153 -10.62 -10.25 16.05
N LEU A 154 -11.77 -10.94 15.92
CA LEU A 154 -12.21 -11.51 14.65
C LEU A 154 -12.39 -10.43 13.57
N VAL A 155 -13.01 -9.30 13.91
CA VAL A 155 -13.16 -8.16 13.00
C VAL A 155 -11.79 -7.64 12.52
N ASN A 156 -10.81 -7.49 13.42
CA ASN A 156 -9.46 -7.07 13.03
C ASN A 156 -8.79 -8.08 12.09
N VAL A 157 -8.90 -9.37 12.37
CA VAL A 157 -8.33 -10.43 11.51
C VAL A 157 -9.00 -10.43 10.13
N LEU A 158 -10.32 -10.27 10.07
CA LEU A 158 -11.07 -10.18 8.81
C LEU A 158 -10.71 -8.94 8.01
N LEU A 159 -10.56 -7.78 8.67
CA LEU A 159 -10.09 -6.55 8.04
C LEU A 159 -8.68 -6.70 7.48
N HIS A 160 -7.76 -7.34 8.22
CA HIS A 160 -6.41 -7.62 7.73
C HIS A 160 -6.43 -8.52 6.49
N ALA A 161 -7.23 -9.60 6.49
CA ALA A 161 -7.39 -10.46 5.33
C ALA A 161 -7.95 -9.70 4.11
N ALA A 162 -8.90 -8.78 4.33
CA ALA A 162 -9.43 -7.91 3.29
C ALA A 162 -8.37 -6.93 2.75
N VAL A 163 -7.55 -6.34 3.62
CA VAL A 163 -6.40 -5.50 3.25
C VAL A 163 -5.41 -6.29 2.38
N VAL A 164 -5.05 -7.52 2.77
CA VAL A 164 -4.15 -8.39 1.97
C VAL A 164 -4.72 -8.66 0.58
N CYS A 165 -6.03 -8.92 0.48
CA CYS A 165 -6.70 -9.09 -0.81
C CYS A 165 -6.65 -7.81 -1.66
N LEU A 166 -6.79 -6.63 -1.04
CA LEU A 166 -6.66 -5.36 -1.72
C LEU A 166 -5.22 -5.10 -2.18
N VAL A 167 -4.21 -5.45 -1.40
CA VAL A 167 -2.79 -5.38 -1.82
C VAL A 167 -2.58 -6.22 -3.08
N PHE A 168 -3.09 -7.46 -3.10
CA PHE A 168 -3.06 -8.32 -4.30
C PHE A 168 -3.77 -7.66 -5.49
N ALA A 169 -4.98 -7.15 -5.29
CA ALA A 169 -5.79 -6.55 -6.35
C ALA A 169 -5.16 -5.27 -6.93
N VAL A 170 -4.65 -4.38 -6.07
CA VAL A 170 -3.96 -3.14 -6.45
C VAL A 170 -2.67 -3.46 -7.21
N THR A 171 -1.82 -4.34 -6.67
CA THR A 171 -0.52 -4.67 -7.29
C THR A 171 -0.73 -5.30 -8.66
N ARG A 172 -1.70 -6.24 -8.77
CA ARG A 172 -2.05 -6.85 -10.06
C ARG A 172 -2.49 -5.81 -11.08
N ARG A 173 -3.23 -4.79 -10.65
CA ARG A 173 -3.74 -3.73 -11.53
C ARG A 173 -2.66 -2.73 -11.95
N LEU A 174 -1.72 -2.44 -11.07
CA LEU A 174 -0.59 -1.54 -11.35
C LEU A 174 0.41 -2.12 -12.34
N PHE A 175 0.79 -3.38 -12.13
CA PHE A 175 1.90 -3.97 -12.86
C PHE A 175 1.47 -4.96 -13.95
N GLY A 176 0.20 -5.41 -13.94
CA GLY A 176 -0.28 -6.45 -14.84
C GLY A 176 0.32 -7.84 -14.60
N ASP A 177 1.23 -7.97 -13.63
CA ASP A 177 1.90 -9.20 -13.27
C ASP A 177 1.25 -9.83 -12.04
N ARG A 178 0.82 -11.08 -12.21
CA ARG A 178 0.11 -11.83 -11.19
C ARG A 178 1.02 -12.45 -10.15
N THR A 179 2.21 -12.88 -10.56
CA THR A 179 3.21 -13.47 -9.67
C THR A 179 3.75 -12.40 -8.74
N LEU A 180 4.08 -11.22 -9.28
CA LEU A 180 4.49 -10.08 -8.49
C LEU A 180 3.41 -9.68 -7.47
N ALA A 181 2.15 -9.60 -7.90
CA ALA A 181 1.04 -9.28 -7.01
C ALA A 181 0.87 -10.29 -5.88
N PHE A 182 0.99 -11.58 -6.19
CA PHE A 182 0.90 -12.64 -5.19
C PHE A 182 2.04 -12.57 -4.19
N VAL A 183 3.29 -12.44 -4.66
CA VAL A 183 4.48 -12.36 -3.78
C VAL A 183 4.39 -11.12 -2.88
N ALA A 184 4.00 -9.97 -3.41
CA ALA A 184 3.83 -8.75 -2.62
C ALA A 184 2.77 -8.93 -1.52
N ALA A 185 1.59 -9.46 -1.86
CA ALA A 185 0.52 -9.68 -0.90
C ALA A 185 0.87 -10.78 0.12
N PHE A 186 1.58 -11.83 -0.29
CA PHE A 186 2.02 -12.91 0.59
C PHE A 186 3.04 -12.43 1.62
N ILE A 187 4.03 -11.64 1.19
CA ILE A 187 5.00 -11.01 2.11
C ILE A 187 4.26 -10.09 3.08
N PHE A 188 3.35 -9.25 2.58
CA PHE A 188 2.55 -8.35 3.43
C PHE A 188 1.72 -9.13 4.46
N ALA A 189 1.05 -10.21 4.06
CA ALA A 189 0.20 -11.01 4.94
C ALA A 189 0.95 -11.65 6.12
N LEU A 190 2.23 -12.00 5.93
CA LEU A 190 3.03 -12.68 6.94
C LEU A 190 4.05 -11.75 7.62
N HIS A 191 4.03 -10.45 7.29
CA HIS A 191 5.03 -9.53 7.82
C HIS A 191 4.77 -9.22 9.30
N PRO A 192 5.71 -9.51 10.22
CA PRO A 192 5.48 -9.39 11.67
C PRO A 192 5.25 -7.95 12.15
N ILE A 193 5.59 -6.95 11.33
CA ILE A 193 5.30 -5.52 11.61
C ILE A 193 3.81 -5.25 11.84
N HIS A 194 2.92 -6.08 11.29
CA HIS A 194 1.47 -5.90 11.44
C HIS A 194 0.92 -6.48 12.73
N SER A 195 1.76 -7.09 13.59
CA SER A 195 1.28 -7.79 14.78
C SER A 195 0.52 -6.88 15.74
N GLU A 196 1.01 -5.66 15.95
CA GLU A 196 0.31 -4.68 16.80
C GLU A 196 -1.03 -4.27 16.18
N SER A 197 -1.04 -3.88 14.90
CA SER A 197 -2.26 -3.45 14.19
C SER A 197 -3.35 -4.52 14.09
N VAL A 198 -2.98 -5.80 14.04
CA VAL A 198 -3.94 -6.91 13.93
C VAL A 198 -4.34 -7.49 15.30
N ALA A 199 -3.38 -7.64 16.22
CA ALA A 199 -3.64 -8.31 17.49
C ALA A 199 -4.32 -7.40 18.52
N TRP A 200 -4.04 -6.09 18.52
CA TRP A 200 -4.62 -5.15 19.47
C TRP A 200 -5.93 -4.57 18.92
N ILE A 201 -7.03 -4.68 19.68
CA ILE A 201 -8.35 -4.24 19.21
C ILE A 201 -8.33 -2.74 18.90
N ALA A 202 -7.82 -1.90 19.82
CA ALA A 202 -7.73 -0.44 19.64
C ALA A 202 -6.87 0.02 18.45
N ALA A 203 -6.02 -0.84 17.89
CA ALA A 203 -5.23 -0.53 16.69
C ALA A 203 -6.01 -0.67 15.37
N VAL A 204 -7.31 -1.01 15.42
CA VAL A 204 -8.17 -1.17 14.23
C VAL A 204 -8.14 0.02 13.28
N THR A 205 -7.83 1.22 13.76
CA THR A 205 -7.67 2.42 12.91
C THR A 205 -6.65 2.24 11.79
N ASP A 206 -5.58 1.49 12.02
CA ASP A 206 -4.56 1.23 11.01
C ASP A 206 -5.12 0.37 9.88
N LEU A 207 -5.93 -0.62 10.24
CA LEU A 207 -6.58 -1.54 9.31
C LEU A 207 -7.67 -0.83 8.50
N GLU A 208 -8.53 -0.04 9.16
CA GLU A 208 -9.57 0.74 8.49
C GLU A 208 -8.97 1.75 7.51
N LEU A 209 -7.96 2.52 7.95
CA LEU A 209 -7.26 3.48 7.10
C LEU A 209 -6.68 2.79 5.86
N THR A 210 -5.95 1.70 6.07
CA THR A 210 -5.30 0.96 4.99
C THR A 210 -6.34 0.38 4.03
N PHE A 211 -7.43 -0.19 4.55
CA PHE A 211 -8.51 -0.76 3.75
C PHE A 211 -9.15 0.31 2.85
N PHE A 212 -9.62 1.42 3.42
CA PHE A 212 -10.27 2.46 2.63
C PHE A 212 -9.31 3.14 1.65
N TYR A 213 -8.06 3.34 2.05
CA TYR A 213 -7.03 3.91 1.16
C TYR A 213 -6.77 3.01 -0.04
N LEU A 214 -6.52 1.71 0.18
CA LEU A 214 -6.27 0.77 -0.91
C LEU A 214 -7.51 0.54 -1.77
N LEU A 215 -8.71 0.50 -1.18
CA LEU A 215 -9.96 0.40 -1.91
C LEU A 215 -10.18 1.61 -2.82
N ALA A 216 -10.02 2.82 -2.29
CA ALA A 216 -10.12 4.05 -3.06
C ALA A 216 -9.09 4.07 -4.20
N PHE A 217 -7.86 3.65 -3.93
CA PHE A 217 -6.81 3.59 -4.94
C PHE A 217 -7.09 2.54 -6.02
N TRP A 218 -7.58 1.35 -5.64
CA TRP A 218 -8.00 0.32 -6.58
C TRP A 218 -9.13 0.78 -7.51
N LEU A 219 -10.10 1.52 -6.95
CA LEU A 219 -11.19 2.14 -7.69
C LEU A 219 -10.69 3.30 -8.57
N TYR A 220 -9.70 4.07 -8.14
CA TYR A 220 -9.09 5.12 -8.95
C TYR A 220 -8.38 4.55 -10.19
N LEU A 221 -7.59 3.47 -10.03
CA LEU A 221 -7.03 2.70 -11.14
C LEU A 221 -8.13 2.08 -12.03
N GLY A 222 -9.36 2.01 -11.51
CA GLY A 222 -10.65 1.75 -12.17
C GLY A 222 -10.93 2.56 -13.42
N VAL A 223 -10.60 3.84 -13.32
CA VAL A 223 -11.15 4.88 -14.18
C VAL A 223 -10.43 4.85 -15.52
N ARG A 224 -11.19 4.53 -16.59
CA ARG A 224 -10.68 4.64 -17.95
C ARG A 224 -10.40 6.11 -18.24
N ARG A 225 -9.20 6.45 -18.70
CA ARG A 225 -8.95 7.78 -19.26
C ARG A 225 -9.84 7.95 -20.50
N PRO A 226 -10.52 9.09 -20.67
CA PRO A 226 -11.19 9.41 -21.93
C PRO A 226 -10.16 9.27 -23.05
N ALA A 227 -10.53 8.58 -24.14
CA ALA A 227 -9.70 8.57 -25.33
C ALA A 227 -9.46 10.03 -25.72
N ALA A 228 -8.21 10.44 -25.89
CA ALA A 228 -7.90 11.75 -26.42
C ALA A 228 -8.65 11.90 -27.75
N GLU A 229 -9.52 12.91 -27.86
CA GLU A 229 -10.21 13.17 -29.12
C GLU A 229 -9.15 13.29 -30.22
N PRO A 230 -9.32 12.60 -31.36
CA PRO A 230 -8.41 12.76 -32.47
C PRO A 230 -8.43 14.24 -32.86
N SER A 231 -7.26 14.89 -32.73
CA SER A 231 -7.00 16.24 -33.21
C SER A 231 -7.58 16.35 -34.62
N LYS A 232 -8.63 17.15 -34.79
CA LYS A 232 -9.15 17.50 -36.10
C LYS A 232 -8.04 18.26 -36.80
N ALA A 233 -7.26 17.57 -37.62
CA ALA A 233 -6.28 18.19 -38.49
C ALA A 233 -7.03 19.18 -39.38
N THR A 234 -6.85 20.46 -39.09
CA THR A 234 -7.34 21.57 -39.90
C THR A 234 -6.72 21.42 -41.29
N ARG A 235 -7.57 21.21 -42.30
CA ARG A 235 -7.19 21.26 -43.72
C ARG A 235 -7.03 22.69 -44.19
#